data_AF-A0A5U2WL49-F1
#
_entry.id   AF-A0A5U2WL49-F1
#
_cell.length_a   1.000
_cell.length_b   1.000
_cell.length_c   1.000
_cell.angle_alpha   90.00
_cell.angle_beta   90.00
_cell.angle_gamma   90.00
#
_symmetry.space_group_name_H-M   'P 1'
#
loop_
_entity.id
_entity.type
_entity.pdbx_description
1 polymer ?
#
loop_
_entity_poly.entity_id
_entity_poly.type
_entity_poly.pdbx_seq_one_letter_code
_entity_poly.pdbx_strand_id
1 'polypeptide(L)'
;MKDFFVSQQEIAEHFGVNRTTIRAWTKAGLPYLEADRGKPAGYHIGHVLWWFTGREHFKAMEHSGNVTALETIMFSRQASNERVGEDADMESKFDKGLEVYGFSPEEISAARHAMAGFRRGWDNALCVRRKSLKEFREHSTED
;
A
#
# COMPACT_ATOMS: atom_id res chain seq x y z
N MET A 1 21.94 0.10 -2.43
CA MET A 1 20.62 -0.54 -2.22
C MET A 1 20.68 -1.78 -1.31
N LYS A 2 21.87 -2.31 -0.97
CA LYS A 2 22.01 -3.47 -0.05
C LYS A 2 21.75 -3.11 1.44
N ASP A 3 21.73 -1.84 1.79
CA ASP A 3 21.78 -1.37 3.20
C ASP A 3 20.40 -1.15 3.87
N PHE A 4 19.30 -1.58 3.25
CA PHE A 4 17.94 -1.30 3.76
C PHE A 4 17.08 -2.54 4.04
N PHE A 5 17.63 -3.74 3.84
CA PHE A 5 16.95 -4.99 4.17
C PHE A 5 17.31 -5.41 5.59
N VAL A 6 16.28 -5.58 6.42
CA VAL A 6 16.43 -5.96 7.82
C VAL A 6 15.71 -7.26 8.12
N SER A 7 16.07 -7.88 9.23
CA SER A 7 15.50 -9.13 9.67
C SER A 7 14.03 -9.00 10.08
N GLN A 8 13.36 -10.15 10.19
CA GLN A 8 12.01 -10.24 10.72
C GLN A 8 11.88 -9.67 12.15
N GLN A 9 12.95 -9.76 12.95
CA GLN A 9 12.97 -9.26 14.33
C GLN A 9 13.06 -7.73 14.33
N GLU A 10 13.92 -7.15 13.50
CA GLU A 10 14.06 -5.69 13.38
C GLU A 10 12.77 -5.04 12.86
N ILE A 11 12.08 -5.65 11.88
CA ILE A 11 10.74 -5.16 11.49
C ILE A 11 9.76 -5.24 12.65
N ALA A 12 9.76 -6.33 13.43
CA ALA A 12 8.85 -6.46 14.56
C ALA A 12 9.08 -5.33 15.58
N GLU A 13 10.33 -5.00 15.86
CA GLU A 13 10.73 -3.89 16.74
C GLU A 13 10.30 -2.53 16.18
N HIS A 14 10.56 -2.25 14.91
CA HIS A 14 10.17 -0.99 14.26
C HIS A 14 8.66 -0.74 14.30
N PHE A 15 7.85 -1.79 14.18
CA PHE A 15 6.39 -1.69 14.17
C PHE A 15 5.76 -1.94 15.55
N GLY A 16 6.55 -2.18 16.60
CA GLY A 16 6.05 -2.45 17.95
C GLY A 16 5.18 -3.70 18.06
N VAL A 17 5.45 -4.71 17.23
CA VAL A 17 4.71 -5.98 17.18
C VAL A 17 5.62 -7.17 17.45
N ASN A 18 5.05 -8.37 17.58
CA ASN A 18 5.83 -9.58 17.72
C ASN A 18 6.19 -10.20 16.35
N ARG A 19 7.19 -11.10 16.35
CA ARG A 19 7.61 -11.84 15.15
C ARG A 19 6.49 -12.65 14.50
N THR A 20 5.55 -13.18 15.27
CA THR A 20 4.41 -13.95 14.74
C THR A 20 3.50 -13.08 13.87
N THR A 21 3.30 -11.81 14.26
CA THR A 21 2.59 -10.82 13.44
C THR A 21 3.28 -10.61 12.10
N ILE A 22 4.61 -10.46 12.08
CA ILE A 22 5.35 -10.30 10.82
C ILE A 22 5.22 -11.54 9.92
N ARG A 23 5.25 -12.76 10.49
CA ARG A 23 4.97 -13.99 9.72
C ARG A 23 3.57 -14.01 9.14
N ALA A 24 2.57 -13.55 9.90
CA ALA A 24 1.20 -13.45 9.41
C ALA A 24 1.08 -12.43 8.28
N TRP A 25 1.81 -11.31 8.36
CA TRP A 25 1.88 -10.32 7.29
C TRP A 25 2.53 -10.90 6.02
N THR A 26 3.65 -11.61 6.14
CA THR A 26 4.30 -12.29 5.00
C THR A 26 3.37 -13.31 4.34
N LYS A 27 2.66 -14.12 5.13
CA LYS A 27 1.63 -15.05 4.60
C LYS A 27 0.49 -14.33 3.88
N ALA A 28 0.17 -13.11 4.30
CA ALA A 28 -0.85 -12.27 3.70
C ALA A 28 -0.31 -11.42 2.52
N GLY A 29 0.92 -11.68 2.05
CA GLY A 29 1.49 -11.04 0.88
C GLY A 29 2.42 -9.86 1.15
N LEU A 30 2.89 -9.64 2.38
CA LEU A 30 3.95 -8.65 2.63
C LEU A 30 5.22 -9.05 1.84
N PRO A 31 5.78 -8.17 0.98
CA PRO A 31 6.98 -8.48 0.22
C PRO A 31 8.17 -8.81 1.11
N TYR A 32 8.84 -9.91 0.78
CA TYR A 32 10.03 -10.40 1.45
C TYR A 32 11.06 -10.79 0.40
N LEU A 33 12.31 -10.41 0.61
CA LEU A 33 13.42 -10.83 -0.25
C LEU A 33 13.93 -12.17 0.25
N GLU A 34 13.73 -13.21 -0.55
CA GLU A 34 14.30 -14.53 -0.29
C GLU A 34 15.83 -14.51 -0.39
N ALA A 35 16.50 -15.32 0.42
CA ALA A 35 17.94 -15.48 0.31
C ALA A 35 18.29 -16.18 -1.01
N ASP A 36 19.11 -15.55 -1.84
CA ASP A 36 19.75 -16.22 -2.98
C ASP A 36 21.25 -15.89 -2.99
N ARG A 37 22.08 -16.88 -3.36
CA ARG A 37 23.55 -16.91 -3.39
C ARG A 37 24.22 -15.56 -3.08
N GLY A 38 24.50 -15.31 -1.80
CA GLY A 38 25.25 -14.14 -1.32
C GLY A 38 24.45 -12.84 -1.13
N LYS A 39 23.12 -12.87 -1.31
CA LYS A 39 22.21 -11.74 -1.01
C LYS A 39 21.55 -11.93 0.37
N PRO A 40 21.50 -10.88 1.21
CA PRO A 40 20.81 -10.95 2.48
C PRO A 40 19.30 -11.12 2.26
N ALA A 41 18.69 -12.06 2.98
CA ALA A 41 17.24 -12.18 3.05
C ALA A 41 16.70 -11.11 4.00
N GLY A 42 15.49 -10.62 3.77
CA GLY A 42 14.91 -9.65 4.69
C GLY A 42 13.77 -8.84 4.13
N TYR A 43 13.43 -7.81 4.88
CA TYR A 43 12.37 -6.86 4.60
C TYR A 43 12.94 -5.48 4.38
N HIS A 44 12.47 -4.78 3.36
CA HIS A 44 12.79 -3.38 3.17
C HIS A 44 11.83 -2.53 4.02
N ILE A 45 12.33 -1.80 5.03
CA ILE A 45 11.50 -1.08 6.02
C ILE A 45 10.47 -0.16 5.32
N GLY A 46 10.90 0.59 4.30
CA GLY A 46 10.01 1.48 3.57
C GLY A 46 8.89 0.75 2.80
N HIS A 47 9.17 -0.43 2.24
CA HIS A 47 8.15 -1.20 1.52
C HIS A 47 7.16 -1.84 2.48
N VAL A 48 7.63 -2.27 3.66
CA VAL A 48 6.75 -2.73 4.75
C VAL A 48 5.81 -1.61 5.20
N LEU A 49 6.33 -0.39 5.36
CA LEU A 49 5.52 0.77 5.75
C LEU A 49 4.39 1.06 4.74
N TRP A 50 4.72 1.10 3.44
CA TRP A 50 3.71 1.33 2.41
C TRP A 50 2.69 0.20 2.34
N TRP A 51 3.13 -1.06 2.34
CA TRP A 51 2.22 -2.20 2.36
C TRP A 51 1.29 -2.19 3.58
N PHE A 52 1.84 -1.93 4.78
CA PHE A 52 1.05 -1.84 6.01
C PHE A 52 0.03 -0.71 5.95
N THR A 53 0.45 0.47 5.53
CA THR A 53 -0.42 1.65 5.39
C THR A 53 -1.54 1.39 4.38
N GLY A 54 -1.23 0.75 3.25
CA GLY A 54 -2.24 0.36 2.25
C GLY A 54 -3.26 -0.62 2.80
N ARG A 55 -2.81 -1.60 3.60
CA ARG A 55 -3.73 -2.54 4.27
C ARG A 55 -4.66 -1.85 5.25
N GLU A 56 -4.14 -0.95 6.07
CA GLU A 56 -4.98 -0.21 7.01
C GLU A 56 -5.99 0.69 6.28
N HIS A 57 -5.61 1.25 5.12
CA HIS A 57 -6.56 1.93 4.24
C HIS A 57 -7.66 1.00 3.72
N PHE A 58 -7.32 -0.16 3.14
CA PHE A 58 -8.33 -1.10 2.64
C PHE A 58 -9.26 -1.60 3.74
N LYS A 59 -8.71 -1.84 4.93
CA LYS A 59 -9.50 -2.20 6.11
C LYS A 59 -10.46 -1.08 6.52
N ALA A 60 -10.00 0.18 6.55
CA ALA A 60 -10.85 1.32 6.87
C ALA A 60 -11.93 1.60 5.79
N MET A 61 -11.67 1.20 4.55
CA MET A 61 -12.64 1.25 3.46
C MET A 61 -13.62 0.05 3.46
N GLU A 62 -13.45 -0.90 4.38
CA GLU A 62 -14.17 -2.19 4.41
C GLU A 62 -14.08 -2.94 3.08
N HIS A 63 -12.96 -2.78 2.36
CA HIS A 63 -12.76 -3.41 1.07
C HIS A 63 -12.50 -4.90 1.25
N SER A 64 -13.37 -5.74 0.68
CA SER A 64 -13.29 -7.21 0.75
C SER A 64 -12.70 -7.86 -0.51
N GLY A 65 -12.32 -7.05 -1.50
CA GLY A 65 -11.70 -7.55 -2.73
C GLY A 65 -10.28 -8.04 -2.50
N ASN A 66 -9.83 -8.96 -3.35
CA ASN A 66 -8.43 -9.38 -3.36
C ASN A 66 -7.58 -8.24 -3.90
N VAL A 67 -6.62 -7.78 -3.10
CA VAL A 67 -5.63 -6.79 -3.49
C VAL A 67 -4.25 -7.42 -3.37
N THR A 68 -3.43 -7.24 -4.41
CA THR A 68 -2.06 -7.74 -4.42
C THR A 68 -1.16 -6.90 -3.51
N ALA A 69 0.03 -7.42 -3.20
CA ALA A 69 1.04 -6.69 -2.46
C ALA A 69 1.43 -5.37 -3.14
N LEU A 70 1.59 -5.43 -4.46
CA LEU A 70 2.00 -4.33 -5.30
C LEU A 70 0.90 -3.25 -5.36
N GLU A 71 -0.36 -3.64 -5.57
CA GLU A 71 -1.50 -2.71 -5.49
C GLU A 71 -1.64 -2.08 -4.10
N THR A 72 -1.43 -2.85 -3.04
CA THR A 72 -1.47 -2.34 -1.66
C THR A 72 -0.42 -1.25 -1.43
N ILE A 73 0.80 -1.49 -1.88
CA ILE A 73 1.88 -0.51 -1.82
C ILE A 73 1.52 0.72 -2.66
N MET A 74 1.10 0.53 -3.92
CA MET A 74 0.79 1.63 -4.84
C MET A 74 -0.36 2.50 -4.35
N PHE A 75 -1.40 1.92 -3.77
CA PHE A 75 -2.52 2.67 -3.21
C PHE A 75 -2.06 3.65 -2.13
N SER A 76 -1.25 3.18 -1.18
CA SER A 76 -0.74 4.02 -0.09
C SER A 76 0.27 5.06 -0.58
N ARG A 77 1.13 4.69 -1.55
CA ARG A 77 2.10 5.61 -2.15
C ARG A 77 1.39 6.75 -2.87
N GLN A 78 0.37 6.44 -3.66
CA GLN A 78 -0.45 7.44 -4.32
C GLN A 78 -1.17 8.35 -3.32
N ALA A 79 -1.77 7.79 -2.27
CA ALA A 79 -2.43 8.58 -1.23
C ALA A 79 -1.47 9.55 -0.52
N SER A 80 -0.19 9.16 -0.39
CA SER A 80 0.86 10.06 0.07
C SER A 80 1.16 11.15 -0.94
N ASN A 81 1.39 10.80 -2.21
CA ASN A 81 1.74 11.76 -3.26
C ASN A 81 0.65 12.83 -3.46
N GLU A 82 -0.62 12.47 -3.30
CA GLU A 82 -1.74 13.42 -3.31
C GLU A 82 -1.67 14.46 -2.17
N ARG A 83 -1.02 14.13 -1.05
CA ARG A 83 -0.87 15.02 0.12
C ARG A 83 0.39 15.86 0.07
N VAL A 84 1.51 15.28 -0.38
CA VAL A 84 2.85 15.91 -0.29
C VAL A 84 3.43 16.33 -1.63
N GLY A 85 2.76 16.00 -2.74
CA GLY A 85 3.27 16.18 -4.10
C GLY A 85 3.97 14.93 -4.62
N GLU A 86 3.96 14.77 -5.95
CA GLU A 86 4.66 13.71 -6.66
C GLU A 86 5.98 14.24 -7.22
N ASP A 87 7.07 13.48 -7.00
CA ASP A 87 8.38 13.73 -7.58
C ASP A 87 8.72 12.55 -8.51
N ALA A 88 8.76 12.80 -9.82
CA ALA A 88 8.95 11.77 -10.83
C ALA A 88 10.28 11.02 -10.68
N ASP A 89 11.35 11.68 -10.23
CA ASP A 89 12.65 11.04 -10.01
C ASP A 89 12.61 10.12 -8.78
N MET A 90 11.88 10.53 -7.74
CA MET A 90 11.65 9.67 -6.57
C MET A 90 10.76 8.48 -6.90
N GLU A 91 9.70 8.69 -7.68
CA GLU A 91 8.81 7.59 -8.11
C GLU A 91 9.55 6.59 -8.99
N SER A 92 10.38 7.04 -9.93
CA SER A 92 11.18 6.14 -10.75
C SER A 92 12.16 5.30 -9.91
N LYS A 93 12.77 5.90 -8.88
CA LYS A 93 13.65 5.17 -7.95
C LYS A 93 12.86 4.19 -7.06
N PHE A 94 11.66 4.57 -6.65
CA PHE A 94 10.76 3.72 -5.87
C PHE A 94 10.34 2.49 -6.68
N ASP A 95 9.90 2.69 -7.92
CA ASP A 95 9.50 1.62 -8.83
C ASP A 95 10.66 0.63 -9.05
N LYS A 96 11.85 1.14 -9.37
CA LYS A 96 13.07 0.30 -9.47
C LYS A 96 13.39 -0.45 -8.18
N GLY A 97 13.03 0.11 -7.02
CA GLY A 97 13.20 -0.53 -5.73
C GLY A 97 12.32 -1.76 -5.54
N LEU A 98 11.17 -1.83 -6.22
CA LEU A 98 10.24 -2.96 -6.15
C LEU A 98 10.63 -4.12 -7.07
N GLU A 99 11.39 -3.85 -8.13
CA GLU A 99 11.92 -4.88 -9.05
C GLU A 99 12.78 -5.93 -8.34
N VAL A 100 13.35 -5.60 -7.17
CA VAL A 100 14.11 -6.54 -6.33
C VAL A 100 13.32 -7.78 -5.91
N TYR A 101 11.99 -7.69 -5.89
CA TYR A 101 11.08 -8.80 -5.58
C TYR A 101 10.68 -9.62 -6.82
N GLY A 102 11.21 -9.29 -8.00
CA GLY A 102 10.89 -9.96 -9.26
C GLY A 102 9.71 -9.36 -10.02
N PHE A 103 9.16 -8.23 -9.57
CA PHE A 103 8.14 -7.50 -10.34
C PHE A 103 8.74 -6.86 -11.58
N SER A 104 8.07 -6.98 -12.72
CA SER A 104 8.48 -6.29 -13.94
C SER A 104 8.06 -4.80 -13.91
N PRO A 105 8.76 -3.91 -14.63
CA PRO A 105 8.33 -2.51 -14.76
C PRO A 105 6.89 -2.35 -15.25
N GLU A 106 6.43 -3.25 -16.11
CA GLU A 106 5.06 -3.28 -16.62
C GLU A 106 4.05 -3.64 -15.53
N GLU A 107 4.35 -4.61 -14.66
CA GLU A 107 3.49 -4.97 -13.53
C GLU A 107 3.37 -3.82 -12.54
N ILE A 108 4.49 -3.16 -12.24
CA ILE A 108 4.57 -1.99 -11.36
C ILE A 108 3.73 -0.84 -11.92
N SER A 109 3.90 -0.53 -13.20
CA SER A 109 3.11 0.49 -13.91
C SER A 109 1.62 0.16 -13.94
N ALA A 110 1.26 -1.09 -14.23
CA ALA A 110 -0.12 -1.55 -14.27
C ALA A 110 -0.80 -1.41 -12.90
N ALA A 111 -0.14 -1.83 -11.81
CA ALA A 111 -0.66 -1.69 -10.45
C ALA A 111 -0.84 -0.23 -10.04
N ARG A 112 0.10 0.65 -10.41
CA ARG A 112 0.00 2.10 -10.18
C ARG A 112 -1.23 2.69 -10.87
N HIS A 113 -1.43 2.38 -12.16
CA HIS A 113 -2.60 2.86 -12.89
C HIS A 113 -3.92 2.28 -12.36
N ALA A 114 -3.93 1.00 -12.02
CA ALA A 114 -5.09 0.33 -11.44
C ALA A 114 -5.52 1.01 -10.13
N MET A 115 -4.57 1.29 -9.24
CA MET A 115 -4.85 1.95 -7.97
C MET A 115 -5.24 3.42 -8.13
N ALA A 116 -4.69 4.12 -9.13
CA ALA A 116 -5.14 5.46 -9.48
C ALA A 116 -6.58 5.49 -10.00
N GLY A 117 -6.98 4.48 -10.77
CA GLY A 117 -8.37 4.28 -11.18
C GLY A 117 -9.27 3.97 -9.98
N PHE A 118 -8.89 2.97 -9.18
CA PHE A 118 -9.64 2.54 -7.99
C PHE A 118 -9.88 3.70 -7.03
N ARG A 119 -8.83 4.46 -6.70
CA ARG A 119 -8.91 5.57 -5.75
C ARG A 119 -9.87 6.66 -6.22
N ARG A 120 -9.79 7.06 -7.50
CA ARG A 120 -10.73 8.03 -8.08
C ARG A 120 -12.17 7.51 -8.05
N GLY A 121 -12.38 6.24 -8.37
CA GLY A 121 -13.70 5.60 -8.27
C GLY A 121 -14.26 5.62 -6.85
N TRP A 122 -13.41 5.32 -5.86
CA TRP A 122 -13.78 5.35 -4.45
C TRP A 122 -14.12 6.75 -3.96
N ASP A 123 -13.29 7.74 -4.26
CA ASP A 123 -13.51 9.13 -3.85
C ASP A 123 -14.81 9.69 -4.47
N ASN A 124 -15.09 9.33 -5.73
CA ASN A 124 -16.35 9.67 -6.39
C ASN A 124 -17.56 9.02 -5.69
N ALA A 125 -17.48 7.73 -5.34
CA ALA A 125 -18.54 7.03 -4.63
C ALA A 125 -18.82 7.65 -3.25
N LEU A 126 -17.78 8.02 -2.51
CA LEU A 126 -17.91 8.73 -1.24
C LEU A 126 -18.56 10.11 -1.42
N CYS A 127 -18.20 10.86 -2.47
CA CYS A 127 -18.80 12.15 -2.78
C CYS A 127 -20.30 12.02 -3.03
N VAL A 128 -20.72 11.07 -3.87
CA VAL A 128 -22.14 10.81 -4.15
C VAL A 128 -22.89 10.42 -2.89
N ARG A 129 -22.35 9.48 -2.10
CA ARG A 129 -22.97 9.05 -0.84
C ARG A 129 -23.16 10.20 0.16
N ARG A 130 -22.16 11.09 0.28
CA ARG A 130 -22.24 12.27 1.15
C ARG A 130 -23.32 13.25 0.70
N LYS A 131 -23.45 13.48 -0.61
CA LYS A 131 -24.51 14.34 -1.17
C LYS A 131 -25.90 13.76 -0.86
N SER A 132 -26.12 12.48 -1.15
CA SER A 132 -27.41 11.83 -0.87
C SER A 132 -27.78 11.83 0.62
N LEU A 133 -26.80 11.65 1.53
CA LEU A 133 -27.03 11.74 2.97
C LEU A 133 -27.37 13.16 3.42
N LYS A 134 -26.83 14.18 2.76
CA LYS A 134 -27.12 15.58 3.05
C LYS A 134 -28.54 15.94 2.59
N GLU A 135 -28.91 15.59 1.36
CA GLU A 135 -30.26 15.77 0.81
C GLU A 135 -31.32 15.06 1.66
N PHE A 136 -31.06 13.81 2.07
CA PHE A 136 -31.96 13.07 2.97
C PHE A 136 -32.16 13.77 4.32
N ARG A 137 -31.08 14.30 4.91
CA ARG A 137 -31.16 15.04 6.18
C ARG A 137 -31.93 16.34 6.05
N GLU A 138 -31.74 17.07 4.96
CA GLU A 138 -32.44 18.33 4.69
C GLU A 138 -33.95 18.10 4.53
N HIS A 139 -34.36 17.05 3.81
CA HIS A 139 -35.78 16.68 3.70
C HIS A 139 -36.39 16.08 4.98
N SER A 140 -35.60 15.43 5.83
CA SER A 140 -36.09 14.87 7.10
C SER A 140 -36.28 15.92 8.21
N THR A 141 -35.85 17.17 7.98
CA THR A 141 -35.98 18.29 8.93
C THR A 141 -37.08 19.28 8.55
N GLU A 142 -37.76 19.06 7.43
CA GLU A 142 -38.88 19.89 6.93
C GLU A 142 -40.27 19.33 7.32
N ASP A 143 -40.31 18.15 7.96
CA ASP A 143 -41.50 17.52 8.59
C ASP A 143 -41.43 17.60 10.13
#